data_AF-A0A397U1T4-F1
#
_entry.id   AF-A0A397U1T4-F1
#
_cell.length_a   1.000
_cell.length_b   1.000
_cell.length_c   1.000
_cell.angle_alpha   90.00
_cell.angle_beta   90.00
_cell.angle_gamma   90.00
#
_symmetry.space_group_name_H-M   'P 1'
#
loop_
_entity.id
_entity.type
_entity.pdbx_description
1 polymer ?
#
loop_
_entity_poly.entity_id
_entity_poly.type
_entity_poly.pdbx_seq_one_letter_code
_entity_poly.pdbx_strand_id
1 'polypeptide(L)'
;MDEPVQDIPKIIDLILGSKKNGYSPQEIAQYYCENVEFKGFLTYIPSGRCSRDKFIALNRFYKGYTFSDKTTIHEIFYNEDQNKVVIDVTHFARRGVFFWVEHPIRIMIKLELTYRNDGKYIIKRQEILCQPEEVVGAFVPFLVPSLLGLQKLFLTSVCVVIGKGCELIGYK
;
A
#
# COMPACT_ATOMS: atom_id res chain seq x y z
N MET A 1 -0.49 -16.49 -11.94
CA MET A 1 0.60 -16.86 -11.01
C MET A 1 0.39 -18.31 -10.64
N ASP A 2 1.47 -19.08 -10.66
CA ASP A 2 1.41 -20.51 -10.35
C ASP A 2 1.66 -20.70 -8.84
N GLU A 3 2.62 -19.95 -8.27
CA GLU A 3 2.91 -19.95 -6.84
C GLU A 3 2.94 -18.52 -6.28
N PRO A 4 1.89 -18.06 -5.56
CA PRO A 4 1.79 -16.68 -5.11
C PRO A 4 2.99 -16.18 -4.29
N VAL A 5 3.52 -17.01 -3.38
CA VAL A 5 4.63 -16.64 -2.49
C VAL A 5 5.92 -16.38 -3.28
N GLN A 6 6.16 -17.14 -4.35
CA GLN A 6 7.35 -16.99 -5.18
C GLN A 6 7.19 -15.94 -6.28
N ASP A 7 5.99 -15.81 -6.82
CA ASP A 7 5.72 -14.95 -7.98
C ASP A 7 5.47 -13.49 -7.60
N ILE A 8 4.83 -13.22 -6.46
CA ILE A 8 4.53 -11.87 -6.00
C ILE A 8 5.79 -11.00 -5.80
N PRO A 9 6.88 -11.48 -5.18
CA PRO A 9 8.13 -10.72 -5.12
C PRO A 9 8.63 -10.22 -6.48
N LYS A 10 8.44 -11.01 -7.54
CA LYS A 10 8.91 -10.71 -8.90
C LYS A 10 8.10 -9.58 -9.55
N ILE A 11 6.87 -9.36 -9.08
CA ILE A 11 5.96 -8.32 -9.59
C ILE A 11 5.72 -7.20 -8.58
N ILE A 12 6.51 -7.11 -7.52
CA ILE A 12 6.31 -6.09 -6.48
C ILE A 12 6.38 -4.66 -7.05
N ASP A 13 7.26 -4.43 -8.01
CA ASP A 13 7.40 -3.14 -8.68
C ASP A 13 6.13 -2.79 -9.48
N LEU A 14 5.43 -3.79 -10.04
CA LEU A 14 4.15 -3.60 -10.72
C LEU A 14 3.06 -3.23 -9.72
N ILE A 15 3.00 -3.97 -8.61
CA ILE A 15 2.02 -3.76 -7.54
C ILE A 15 2.16 -2.35 -6.96
N LEU A 16 3.40 -1.86 -6.82
CA LEU A 16 3.71 -0.54 -6.30
C LEU A 16 3.61 0.60 -7.33
N GLY A 17 3.49 0.28 -8.62
CA GLY A 17 3.53 1.26 -9.70
C GLY A 17 4.88 1.97 -9.82
N SER A 18 5.96 1.23 -9.56
CA SER A 18 7.35 1.68 -9.68
C SER A 18 7.76 1.92 -11.14
N LYS A 19 8.71 2.82 -11.36
CA LYS A 19 9.18 3.20 -12.70
C LYS A 19 10.18 2.20 -13.29
N LYS A 20 10.86 1.43 -12.43
CA LYS A 20 11.95 0.49 -12.76
C LYS A 20 11.59 -0.52 -13.84
N ASN A 21 10.37 -1.05 -13.81
CA ASN A 21 9.89 -2.02 -14.78
C ASN A 21 8.68 -1.39 -15.49
N GLY A 22 8.86 -1.05 -16.77
CA GLY A 22 7.83 -0.39 -17.55
C GLY A 22 6.72 -1.34 -17.97
N TYR A 23 5.91 -1.79 -17.01
CA TYR A 23 4.85 -2.75 -17.28
C TYR A 23 3.83 -2.19 -18.27
N SER A 24 3.63 -2.97 -19.33
CA SER A 24 2.61 -2.75 -20.34
C SER A 24 1.20 -3.05 -19.76
N PRO A 25 0.14 -2.48 -20.35
CA PRO A 25 -1.23 -2.87 -20.04
C PRO A 25 -1.48 -4.39 -20.12
N GLN A 26 -0.75 -5.07 -21.01
CA GLN A 26 -0.83 -6.52 -21.21
C GLN A 26 -0.26 -7.28 -20.03
N GLU A 27 0.88 -6.86 -19.47
CA GLU A 27 1.45 -7.45 -18.26
C GLU A 27 0.53 -7.23 -17.05
N ILE A 28 -0.06 -6.04 -16.90
CA ILE A 28 -1.06 -5.82 -15.84
C ILE A 28 -2.26 -6.77 -16.01
N ALA A 29 -2.73 -6.97 -17.24
CA ALA A 29 -3.83 -7.91 -17.51
C ALA A 29 -3.48 -9.38 -17.23
N GLN A 30 -2.19 -9.75 -17.22
CA GLN A 30 -1.74 -11.09 -16.83
C GLN A 30 -1.90 -11.35 -15.33
N TYR A 31 -1.74 -10.32 -14.49
CA TYR A 31 -1.77 -10.45 -13.04
C TYR A 31 -3.06 -9.95 -12.39
N TYR A 32 -3.87 -9.13 -13.07
CA TYR A 32 -5.07 -8.52 -12.49
C TYR A 32 -6.37 -8.87 -13.22
N CYS A 33 -7.43 -9.09 -12.44
CA CYS A 33 -8.79 -9.27 -12.95
C CYS A 33 -9.29 -8.04 -13.71
N GLU A 34 -10.20 -8.26 -14.65
CA GLU A 34 -10.85 -7.17 -15.40
C GLU A 34 -11.65 -6.23 -14.48
N ASN A 35 -12.25 -6.79 -13.43
CA ASN A 35 -13.00 -6.09 -12.38
C ASN A 35 -12.18 -5.87 -11.10
N VAL A 36 -10.86 -5.65 -11.22
CA VAL A 36 -9.99 -5.39 -10.07
C VAL A 36 -10.53 -4.28 -9.16
N GLU A 37 -10.51 -4.51 -7.86
CA GLU A 37 -10.72 -3.47 -6.85
C GLU A 37 -9.37 -2.96 -6.34
N PHE A 38 -9.22 -1.65 -6.22
CA PHE A 38 -8.03 -1.03 -5.64
C PHE A 38 -8.43 -0.07 -4.52
N LYS A 39 -7.72 -0.14 -3.40
CA LYS A 39 -7.93 0.76 -2.26
C LYS A 39 -6.58 1.19 -1.70
N GLY A 40 -6.19 2.43 -1.97
CA GLY A 40 -5.07 3.09 -1.33
C GLY A 40 -5.53 4.10 -0.29
N PHE A 41 -4.58 4.75 0.35
CA PHE A 41 -4.87 5.81 1.33
C PHE A 41 -5.59 7.02 0.72
N LEU A 42 -5.19 7.45 -0.49
CA LEU A 42 -5.75 8.63 -1.18
C LEU A 42 -6.73 8.30 -2.32
N THR A 43 -6.77 7.05 -2.75
CA THR A 43 -7.40 6.66 -4.02
C THR A 43 -8.15 5.35 -3.86
N TYR A 44 -9.32 5.27 -4.50
CA TYR A 44 -10.18 4.10 -4.45
C TYR A 44 -10.77 3.83 -5.84
N ILE A 45 -10.71 2.57 -6.27
CA ILE A 45 -11.33 2.06 -7.48
C ILE A 45 -12.22 0.89 -7.06
N PRO A 46 -13.56 1.04 -7.10
CA PRO A 46 -14.45 -0.07 -6.81
C PRO A 46 -14.34 -1.17 -7.86
N SER A 47 -14.62 -2.42 -7.46
CA SER A 47 -14.80 -3.53 -8.40
C SER A 47 -15.97 -3.23 -9.35
N GLY A 48 -15.76 -3.37 -10.65
CA GLY A 48 -16.77 -3.06 -11.65
C GLY A 48 -16.25 -3.15 -13.09
N ARG A 49 -17.10 -2.74 -14.04
CA ARG A 49 -16.70 -2.64 -15.46
C ARG A 49 -15.64 -1.55 -15.63
N CYS A 50 -14.66 -1.81 -16.48
CA CYS A 50 -13.51 -0.93 -16.75
C CYS A 50 -12.62 -0.64 -15.53
N SER A 51 -12.76 -1.36 -14.41
CA SER A 51 -11.93 -1.09 -13.22
C SER A 51 -10.45 -1.36 -13.46
N ARG A 52 -10.12 -2.38 -14.28
CA ARG A 52 -8.74 -2.62 -14.71
C ARG A 52 -8.16 -1.47 -15.54
N ASP A 53 -8.93 -0.86 -16.43
CA ASP A 53 -8.44 0.27 -17.23
C ASP A 53 -8.17 1.50 -16.37
N LYS A 54 -9.05 1.76 -15.39
CA LYS A 54 -8.83 2.79 -14.37
C LYS A 54 -7.60 2.49 -13.52
N PHE A 55 -7.39 1.22 -13.15
CA PHE A 55 -6.22 0.79 -12.42
C PHE A 55 -4.93 0.99 -13.24
N ILE A 56 -4.92 0.62 -14.53
CA ILE A 56 -3.80 0.86 -15.44
C ILE A 56 -3.49 2.36 -15.55
N ALA A 57 -4.51 3.21 -15.68
CA ALA A 57 -4.35 4.66 -15.73
C ALA A 57 -3.76 5.22 -14.41
N LEU A 58 -4.25 4.73 -13.26
CA LEU A 58 -3.73 5.10 -11.95
C LEU A 58 -2.27 4.67 -11.77
N ASN A 59 -1.93 3.45 -12.20
CA ASN A 59 -0.58 2.92 -12.15
C ASN A 59 0.38 3.76 -13.03
N ARG A 60 -0.08 4.19 -14.22
CA ARG A 60 0.65 5.14 -15.08
C ARG A 60 0.85 6.49 -14.42
N PHE A 61 -0.14 7.01 -13.70
CA PHE A 61 -0.01 8.25 -12.93
C PHE A 61 1.07 8.11 -11.83
N TYR A 62 1.02 7.04 -11.03
CA TYR A 62 2.02 6.82 -9.97
C TYR A 62 3.43 6.65 -10.50
N LYS A 63 3.59 6.02 -11.66
CA LYS A 63 4.87 5.92 -12.36
C LYS A 63 5.47 7.28 -12.74
N GLY A 64 4.63 8.24 -13.13
CA GLY A 64 5.06 9.61 -13.42
C GLY A 64 5.41 10.41 -12.16
N TYR A 65 4.80 10.06 -11.03
CA TYR A 65 4.90 10.80 -9.78
C TYR A 65 6.01 10.31 -8.84
N THR A 66 6.51 9.09 -9.06
CA THR A 66 7.50 8.42 -8.20
C THR A 66 8.87 8.39 -8.91
N PHE A 67 9.87 9.03 -8.30
CA PHE A 67 11.21 9.20 -8.89
C PHE A 67 12.29 8.29 -8.30
N SER A 68 11.98 7.49 -7.27
CA SER A 68 12.88 6.48 -6.70
C SER A 68 12.14 5.16 -6.51
N ASP A 69 12.84 4.06 -6.79
CA ASP A 69 12.29 2.71 -6.95
C ASP A 69 13.03 1.70 -6.07
N LYS A 70 13.60 2.13 -4.93
CA LYS A 70 14.12 1.15 -3.97
C LYS A 70 12.94 0.59 -3.20
N THR A 71 12.85 -0.72 -3.21
CA THR A 71 11.80 -1.48 -2.53
C THR A 71 12.49 -2.58 -1.73
N THR A 72 12.15 -2.69 -0.46
CA THR A 72 12.66 -3.73 0.44
C THR A 72 11.47 -4.49 0.99
N ILE A 73 11.29 -5.73 0.53
CA ILE A 73 10.30 -6.65 1.07
C ILE A 73 10.85 -7.19 2.39
N HIS A 74 10.10 -7.03 3.46
CA HIS A 74 10.45 -7.60 4.77
C HIS A 74 9.87 -8.99 4.90
N GLU A 75 8.57 -9.12 4.67
CA GLU A 75 7.84 -10.36 4.91
C GLU A 75 6.68 -10.52 3.93
N ILE A 76 6.36 -11.78 3.60
CA ILE A 76 5.20 -12.16 2.81
C ILE A 76 4.44 -13.25 3.56
N PHE A 77 3.18 -12.99 3.84
CA PHE A 77 2.26 -13.91 4.47
C PHE A 77 1.23 -14.35 3.46
N TYR A 78 1.14 -15.64 3.20
CA TYR A 78 0.09 -16.21 2.36
C TYR A 78 -0.85 -17.06 3.22
N ASN A 79 -2.13 -16.75 3.16
CA ASN A 79 -3.20 -17.56 3.71
C ASN A 79 -3.87 -18.31 2.56
N GLU A 80 -3.57 -19.61 2.47
CA GLU A 80 -4.09 -20.52 1.45
C GLU A 80 -5.62 -20.65 1.53
N ASP A 81 -6.18 -20.82 2.73
CA ASP A 81 -7.63 -21.01 2.94
C ASP A 81 -8.45 -19.84 2.41
N GLN A 82 -7.93 -18.62 2.57
CA GLN A 82 -8.60 -17.39 2.15
C GLN A 82 -8.13 -16.86 0.79
N ASN A 83 -7.10 -17.46 0.20
CA ASN A 83 -6.40 -16.95 -0.98
C ASN A 83 -5.98 -15.48 -0.82
N LYS A 84 -5.44 -15.13 0.34
CA LYS A 84 -5.02 -13.76 0.67
C LYS A 84 -3.54 -13.69 0.91
N VAL A 85 -2.90 -12.69 0.34
CA VAL A 85 -1.49 -12.40 0.57
C VAL A 85 -1.37 -11.04 1.26
N VAL A 86 -0.55 -10.99 2.31
CA VAL A 86 -0.14 -9.76 2.96
C VAL A 86 1.35 -9.61 2.78
N ILE A 87 1.78 -8.42 2.36
CA ILE A 87 3.18 -8.10 2.10
C ILE A 87 3.54 -6.92 2.97
N ASP A 88 4.58 -7.06 3.80
CA ASP A 88 5.21 -5.93 4.47
C ASP A 88 6.41 -5.48 3.66
N VAL A 89 6.39 -4.22 3.24
CA VAL A 89 7.39 -3.66 2.35
C VAL A 89 7.69 -2.22 2.71
N THR A 90 8.97 -1.86 2.67
CA THR A 90 9.39 -0.45 2.68
C THR A 90 9.65 -0.03 1.24
N HIS A 91 8.92 0.99 0.81
CA HIS A 91 9.11 1.63 -0.48
C HIS A 91 9.75 3.01 -0.25
N PHE A 92 10.91 3.23 -0.86
CA PHE A 92 11.62 4.50 -0.77
C PHE A 92 11.19 5.38 -1.94
N ALA A 93 10.32 6.35 -1.66
CA ALA A 93 9.77 7.22 -2.68
C ALA A 93 10.43 8.60 -2.64
N ARG A 94 10.71 9.14 -3.82
CA ARG A 94 10.96 10.56 -4.04
C ARG A 94 9.74 11.10 -4.79
N ARG A 95 8.99 12.04 -4.20
CA ARG A 95 7.71 12.52 -4.72
C ARG A 95 7.68 14.04 -4.87
N GLY A 96 7.04 14.50 -5.95
CA GLY A 96 6.72 15.91 -6.17
C GLY A 96 7.93 16.86 -6.28
N VAL A 97 7.79 18.05 -5.69
CA VAL A 97 8.79 19.14 -5.75
C VAL A 97 10.05 18.82 -4.94
N PHE A 98 9.95 17.97 -3.91
CA PHE A 98 11.06 17.58 -3.03
C PHE A 98 11.81 16.33 -3.53
N PHE A 99 12.06 16.24 -4.83
CA PHE A 99 12.69 15.09 -5.48
C PHE A 99 14.13 14.78 -4.99
N TRP A 100 14.76 15.66 -4.22
CA TRP A 100 16.08 15.46 -3.62
C TRP A 100 16.06 14.71 -2.29
N VAL A 101 14.89 14.55 -1.64
CA VAL A 101 14.75 13.80 -0.39
C VAL A 101 14.11 12.44 -0.67
N GLU A 102 14.81 11.37 -0.30
CA GLU A 102 14.27 10.01 -0.30
C GLU A 102 13.57 9.74 1.03
N HIS A 103 12.27 9.48 0.99
CA HIS A 103 11.50 9.18 2.19
C HIS A 103 11.13 7.68 2.20
N PRO A 104 11.50 6.92 3.25
CA PRO A 104 11.03 5.56 3.43
C PRO A 104 9.54 5.58 3.80
N ILE A 105 8.73 4.79 3.11
CA ILE A 105 7.31 4.60 3.42
C ILE A 105 7.11 3.10 3.67
N ARG A 106 6.78 2.73 4.90
CA ARG A 106 6.41 1.36 5.24
C ARG A 106 4.95 1.15 4.93
N ILE A 107 4.70 0.21 4.03
CA ILE A 107 3.37 -0.06 3.52
C ILE A 107 3.08 -1.55 3.66
N MET A 108 1.86 -1.84 4.07
CA MET A 108 1.33 -3.19 4.10
C MET A 108 0.38 -3.35 2.92
N ILE A 109 0.71 -4.26 2.02
CA ILE A 109 -0.10 -4.53 0.83
C ILE A 109 -0.90 -5.80 1.08
N LYS A 110 -2.21 -5.70 0.95
CA LYS A 110 -3.12 -6.83 1.07
C LYS A 110 -3.70 -7.14 -0.30
N LEU A 111 -3.42 -8.35 -0.78
CA LEU A 111 -3.89 -8.84 -2.06
C LEU A 111 -4.91 -9.95 -1.80
N GLU A 112 -6.07 -9.86 -2.46
CA GLU A 112 -7.01 -10.97 -2.55
C GLU A 112 -6.87 -11.60 -3.93
N LEU A 113 -6.58 -12.90 -3.95
CA LEU A 113 -6.37 -13.69 -5.15
C LEU A 113 -7.64 -14.47 -5.48
N THR A 114 -7.85 -14.70 -6.76
CA THR A 114 -8.86 -15.62 -7.29
C THR A 114 -8.24 -16.48 -8.37
N TYR A 115 -8.90 -17.55 -8.74
CA TYR A 115 -8.50 -18.35 -9.89
C TYR A 115 -9.06 -17.73 -11.18
N ARG A 116 -8.25 -17.75 -12.23
CA ARG A 116 -8.70 -17.59 -13.61
C ARG A 116 -9.11 -18.96 -14.14
N ASN A 117 -9.88 -18.98 -15.23
CA ASN A 117 -10.33 -20.20 -15.93
C ASN A 117 -9.19 -21.16 -16.34
N ASP A 118 -7.94 -20.70 -16.41
CA ASP A 118 -6.74 -21.50 -16.70
C ASP A 118 -6.13 -22.15 -15.43
N GLY A 119 -6.77 -22.02 -14.28
CA GLY A 119 -6.28 -22.54 -13.00
C GLY A 119 -5.21 -21.67 -12.34
N LYS A 120 -4.82 -20.54 -12.93
CA LYS A 120 -3.78 -19.66 -12.38
C LYS A 120 -4.37 -18.63 -11.42
N TYR A 121 -3.59 -18.28 -10.40
CA TYR A 121 -3.93 -17.17 -9.50
C TYR A 121 -3.84 -15.82 -10.21
N ILE A 122 -4.83 -14.97 -9.95
CA ILE A 122 -4.93 -13.60 -10.44
C ILE A 122 -5.41 -12.69 -9.32
N ILE A 123 -4.94 -11.44 -9.29
CA ILE A 123 -5.25 -10.45 -8.27
C ILE A 123 -6.63 -9.86 -8.56
N LYS A 124 -7.56 -10.08 -7.64
CA LYS A 124 -8.91 -9.52 -7.67
C LYS A 124 -8.98 -8.19 -6.93
N ARG A 125 -8.27 -8.08 -5.82
CA ARG A 125 -8.29 -6.88 -4.96
C ARG A 125 -6.89 -6.55 -4.48
N GLN A 126 -6.57 -5.26 -4.48
CA GLN A 126 -5.35 -4.73 -3.90
C GLN A 126 -5.70 -3.61 -2.93
N GLU A 127 -5.32 -3.76 -1.66
CA GLU A 127 -5.43 -2.74 -0.63
C GLU A 127 -4.03 -2.36 -0.14
N ILE A 128 -3.72 -1.06 -0.13
CA ILE A 128 -2.45 -0.51 0.36
C ILE A 128 -2.74 0.24 1.66
N LEU A 129 -2.23 -0.31 2.76
CA LEU A 129 -2.30 0.27 4.09
C LEU A 129 -0.97 0.95 4.40
N CYS A 130 -1.02 2.19 4.86
CA CYS A 130 0.15 2.97 5.21
C CYS A 130 -0.23 3.99 6.27
N GLN A 131 0.76 4.44 7.04
CA GLN A 131 0.53 5.47 8.05
C GLN A 131 0.33 6.82 7.38
N PRO A 132 -0.68 7.61 7.80
CA PRO A 132 -0.91 8.95 7.25
C PRO A 132 0.33 9.84 7.33
N GLU A 133 1.11 9.72 8.41
CA GLU A 133 2.33 10.52 8.62
C GLU A 133 3.39 10.26 7.56
N GLU A 134 3.56 8.99 7.17
CA GLU A 134 4.56 8.60 6.18
C GLU A 134 4.15 9.02 4.77
N VAL A 135 2.85 8.96 4.46
CA VAL A 135 2.33 9.45 3.18
C VAL A 135 2.47 10.97 3.10
N VAL A 136 2.00 11.70 4.11
CA VAL A 136 2.01 13.16 4.10
C VAL A 136 3.44 13.70 4.22
N GLY A 137 4.32 13.03 4.97
CA GLY A 137 5.74 13.34 5.04
C GLY A 137 6.46 13.25 3.69
N ALA A 138 5.99 12.39 2.79
CA ALA A 138 6.49 12.34 1.42
C ALA A 138 6.05 13.53 0.55
N PHE A 139 4.98 14.26 0.92
CA PHE A 139 4.53 15.47 0.22
C PHE A 139 5.06 16.76 0.85
N VAL A 140 5.12 16.82 2.18
CA VAL A 140 5.62 17.96 2.97
C VAL A 140 6.58 17.43 4.04
N PRO A 141 7.88 17.31 3.72
CA PRO A 141 8.84 16.73 4.65
C PRO A 141 8.98 17.60 5.91
N PHE A 142 9.25 16.93 7.05
CA PHE A 142 9.49 17.50 8.38
C PHE A 142 8.32 18.18 9.10
N LEU A 143 7.52 19.03 8.45
CA LEU A 143 6.53 19.85 9.16
C LEU A 143 5.32 19.04 9.63
N VAL A 144 4.69 18.32 8.71
CA VAL A 144 3.44 17.60 8.98
C VAL A 144 3.66 16.31 9.80
N PRO A 145 4.69 15.49 9.52
CA PRO A 145 4.96 14.31 10.35
C PRO A 145 5.23 14.67 11.81
N SER A 146 5.96 15.76 12.05
CA SER A 146 6.25 16.24 13.41
C SER A 146 4.98 16.70 14.13
N LEU A 147 4.10 17.43 13.43
CA LEU A 147 2.82 17.89 13.98
C LEU A 147 1.90 16.71 14.34
N LEU A 148 1.79 15.71 13.46
CA LEU A 148 0.98 14.52 13.72
C LEU A 148 1.57 13.68 14.86
N GLY A 149 2.90 13.58 14.96
CA GLY A 149 3.57 12.94 16.08
C GLY A 149 3.28 13.65 17.42
N LEU A 150 3.39 14.97 17.44
CA LEU A 150 3.03 15.80 18.61
C LEU A 150 1.55 15.63 19.00
N GLN A 151 0.64 15.65 18.02
CA GLN A 151 -0.78 15.41 18.27
C GLN A 151 -1.03 14.04 18.90
N LYS A 152 -0.40 12.97 18.39
CA LYS A 152 -0.51 11.62 18.96
C LYS A 152 0.02 11.56 20.40
N LEU A 153 1.16 12.19 20.68
CA LEU A 153 1.74 12.23 22.02
C LEU A 153 0.84 12.97 23.01
N PHE A 154 0.29 14.10 22.59
CA PHE A 154 -0.65 14.88 23.40
C PHE A 154 -1.91 14.06 23.71
N LEU A 155 -2.54 13.47 22.68
CA LEU A 155 -3.75 12.67 22.85
C LEU A 155 -3.51 11.45 23.75
N THR A 156 -2.39 10.75 23.55
CA THR A 156 -1.97 9.62 24.39
C THR A 156 -1.83 10.05 25.84
N SER A 157 -1.20 11.20 26.10
CA SER A 157 -1.03 11.73 27.45
C SER A 157 -2.36 12.04 28.12
N VAL A 158 -3.29 12.68 27.39
CA VAL A 158 -4.66 12.94 27.88
C VAL A 158 -5.38 11.63 28.22
N CYS A 159 -5.36 10.64 27.32
CA CYS A 159 -5.98 9.33 27.56
C CYS A 159 -5.38 8.61 28.77
N VAL A 160 -4.06 8.66 28.95
CA VAL A 160 -3.38 8.05 30.11
C VAL A 160 -3.77 8.74 31.42
N VAL A 161 -3.85 10.08 31.43
CA VAL A 161 -4.28 10.84 32.62
C VAL A 161 -5.72 10.52 32.97
N ILE A 162 -6.62 10.49 31.97
CA ILE A 162 -8.02 10.12 32.18
C ILE A 162 -8.12 8.68 32.70
N GLY A 163 -7.41 7.73 32.08
CA GLY A 163 -7.43 6.32 32.50
C GLY A 163 -6.96 6.14 33.95
N LYS A 164 -5.87 6.79 34.34
CA LYS A 164 -5.39 6.81 35.73
C LYS A 164 -6.41 7.48 36.68
N GLY A 165 -7.07 8.54 36.22
CA GLY A 165 -8.15 9.19 36.97
C GLY A 165 -9.35 8.27 37.18
N CYS A 166 -9.75 7.51 36.16
CA CYS A 166 -10.81 6.50 36.23
C CYS A 166 -10.48 5.39 37.23
N GLU A 167 -9.24 4.91 37.25
CA GLU A 167 -8.78 3.92 38.23
C GLU A 167 -8.89 4.44 39.67
N LEU A 168 -8.53 5.71 39.90
CA LEU A 168 -8.62 6.35 41.22
C LEU A 168 -10.05 6.53 41.74
N ILE A 169 -11.04 6.64 40.84
CA ILE A 169 -12.46 6.73 41.22
C ILE A 169 -13.15 5.36 41.28
N GLY A 170 -12.38 4.26 41.22
CA GLY A 170 -12.89 2.90 41.37
C GLY A 170 -13.53 2.31 40.12
N TYR A 171 -13.33 2.93 38.96
CA TYR A 171 -13.72 2.36 37.67
C TYR A 171 -12.69 1.28 37.28
N LYS A 172 -13.11 0.02 37.25
CA LYS A 172 -12.29 -1.14 36.83
C LYS A 172 -12.59 -1.52 35.39
#